data_AF-A0A2U3QXM3-F1
#
_entry.id   AF-A0A2U3QXM3-F1
#
_cell.length_a   1.000
_cell.length_b   1.000
_cell.length_c   1.000
_cell.angle_alpha   90.00
_cell.angle_beta   90.00
_cell.angle_gamma   90.00
#
_symmetry.space_group_name_H-M   'P 1'
#
loop_
_entity.id
_entity.type
_entity.pdbx_description
1 polymer ?
#
loop_
_entity_poly.entity_id
_entity_poly.type
_entity_poly.pdbx_seq_one_letter_code
_entity_poly.pdbx_strand_id
1 'polypeptide(L)'
;MKEKYGIYQKTKNGKAQNISLTDEAMEILQARKLISKSKWVLPSTTSESGHLEHPNNSWHRICEKAGIKNFRIHDLRRTFASCMEMQAQVRGQLV
;
A
#
# COMPACT_ATOMS: atom_id res chain seq x y z
N MET A 1 17.73 14.05 2.57
CA MET A 1 16.72 13.00 2.33
C MET A 1 15.38 13.56 2.75
N LYS A 2 14.45 13.83 1.81
CA LYS A 2 13.12 14.34 2.16
C LYS A 2 12.23 13.15 2.49
N GLU A 3 11.87 13.02 3.75
CA GLU A 3 10.98 11.96 4.23
C GLU A 3 9.56 12.23 3.69
N LYS A 4 9.03 11.30 2.89
CA LYS A 4 7.74 11.44 2.18
C LYS A 4 6.70 10.56 2.87
N TYR A 5 5.67 11.19 3.41
CA TYR A 5 4.65 10.52 4.23
C TYR A 5 3.32 10.47 3.50
N GLY A 6 2.63 9.33 3.57
CA GLY A 6 1.19 9.24 3.31
C GLY A 6 0.41 9.53 4.60
N ILE A 7 -0.52 10.49 4.58
CA ILE A 7 -1.35 10.83 5.75
C ILE A 7 -2.67 10.08 5.67
N TYR A 8 -2.90 9.14 6.58
CA TYR A 8 -4.21 8.51 6.77
C TYR A 8 -5.02 9.29 7.82
N GLN A 9 -5.97 10.13 7.36
CA GLN A 9 -6.70 11.08 8.22
C GLN A 9 -7.82 10.47 9.08
N LYS A 10 -8.32 9.27 8.76
CA LYS A 10 -9.34 8.58 9.58
C LYS A 10 -8.91 7.15 9.89
N THR A 11 -8.25 6.98 11.03
CA THR A 11 -8.19 5.67 11.70
C THR A 11 -9.31 5.60 12.73
N LYS A 12 -9.75 4.39 13.09
CA LYS A 12 -10.84 4.15 14.06
C LYS A 12 -10.58 4.79 15.44
N ASN A 13 -9.34 5.18 15.72
CA ASN A 13 -8.90 5.85 16.95
C ASN A 13 -8.67 7.36 16.80
N GLY A 14 -9.08 7.98 15.69
CA GLY A 14 -8.96 9.44 15.48
C GLY A 14 -7.52 9.97 15.39
N LYS A 15 -6.51 9.08 15.38
CA LYS A 15 -5.09 9.46 15.25
C LYS A 15 -4.67 9.35 13.80
N ALA A 16 -4.16 10.45 13.25
CA ALA A 16 -3.50 10.44 11.95
C ALA A 16 -2.29 9.51 12.02
N GLN A 17 -2.25 8.51 11.13
CA GLN A 17 -1.07 7.66 11.00
C GLN A 17 -0.25 8.16 9.82
N ASN A 18 0.98 8.54 10.12
CA ASN A 18 2.00 8.83 9.11
C ASN A 18 2.69 7.51 8.79
N ILE A 19 2.49 7.02 7.56
CA ILE A 19 3.22 5.86 7.06
C ILE A 19 4.32 6.41 6.15
N SER A 20 5.57 6.12 6.50
CA SER A 20 6.72 6.43 5.65
C SER A 20 6.63 5.54 4.40
N LEU A 21 6.54 6.18 3.24
CA LEU A 21 6.52 5.49 1.95
C LEU A 21 7.96 5.38 1.44
N THR A 22 8.29 4.25 0.82
CA THR A 22 9.57 4.12 0.11
C THR A 22 9.57 4.98 -1.14
N ASP A 23 10.75 5.31 -1.67
CA ASP A 23 10.85 6.10 -2.89
C ASP A 23 10.21 5.37 -4.07
N GLU A 24 10.33 4.04 -4.18
CA GLU A 24 9.65 3.28 -5.25
C GLU A 24 8.12 3.37 -5.15
N ALA A 25 7.58 3.29 -3.93
CA ALA A 25 6.15 3.44 -3.71
C ALA A 25 5.68 4.86 -4.13
N MET A 26 6.48 5.87 -3.84
CA MET A 26 6.19 7.25 -4.25
C MET A 26 6.25 7.45 -5.76
N GLU A 27 7.21 6.85 -6.45
CA GLU A 27 7.30 6.89 -7.91
C GLU A 27 6.06 6.28 -8.57
N ILE A 28 5.60 5.12 -8.09
CA ILE A 28 4.39 4.47 -8.59
C ILE A 28 3.16 5.37 -8.37
N LEU A 29 3.04 6.00 -7.19
CA LEU A 29 1.92 6.89 -6.89
C LEU A 29 1.94 8.16 -7.74
N GLN A 30 3.12 8.73 -7.98
CA GLN A 30 3.29 9.91 -8.84
C GLN A 30 2.96 9.57 -10.30
N ALA A 31 3.48 8.47 -10.82
CA ALA A 31 3.17 7.98 -12.17
C ALA A 31 1.66 7.76 -12.35
N ARG A 32 0.99 7.18 -11.34
CA ARG A 32 -0.48 7.02 -11.36
C ARG A 32 -1.22 8.35 -11.33
N LYS A 33 -0.76 9.33 -10.54
CA LYS A 33 -1.37 10.66 -10.47
C LYS A 33 -1.27 11.42 -11.81
N LEU A 34 -0.20 11.21 -12.57
CA LEU A 34 -0.02 11.83 -13.88
C LEU A 34 -1.03 11.32 -14.93
N ILE A 35 -1.40 10.04 -14.83
CA ILE A 35 -2.27 9.37 -15.81
C ILE A 35 -3.74 9.42 -15.37
N SER A 36 -4.00 9.44 -14.07
CA SER A 36 -5.36 9.41 -13.52
C SER A 36 -5.96 10.81 -13.38
N LYS A 37 -7.16 11.00 -13.95
CA LYS A 37 -8.02 12.16 -13.68
C LYS A 37 -9.01 11.91 -12.53
N SER A 38 -8.98 10.73 -11.92
CA SER A 38 -9.91 10.36 -10.86
C SER A 38 -9.48 10.94 -9.52
N LYS A 39 -10.46 11.28 -8.68
CA LYS A 39 -10.25 11.66 -7.28
C LYS A 39 -9.58 10.56 -6.46
N TRP A 40 -9.70 9.31 -6.89
CA TRP A 40 -9.19 8.14 -6.18
C TRP A 40 -7.86 7.66 -6.76
N VAL A 41 -6.94 7.23 -5.88
CA VAL A 41 -5.63 6.67 -6.27
C VAL A 41 -5.78 5.36 -7.04
N LEU A 42 -6.82 4.59 -6.72
CA LEU A 42 -7.18 3.33 -7.39
C LEU A 42 -8.60 3.47 -7.98
N PRO A 43 -8.74 4.08 -9.17
CA PRO A 43 -10.04 4.19 -9.82
C PRO A 43 -10.50 2.81 -10.31
N SER A 44 -11.81 2.60 -10.31
CA SER A 44 -12.44 1.44 -10.94
C SER A 44 -13.49 1.94 -11.91
N THR A 45 -13.38 1.56 -13.18
CA THR A 45 -14.37 1.89 -14.21
C THR A 45 -15.60 0.99 -14.14
N THR A 46 -15.54 -0.10 -13.36
CA THR A 46 -16.59 -1.13 -13.27
C THR A 46 -17.30 -1.12 -11.92
N SER A 47 -16.88 -0.27 -10.97
CA SER A 47 -17.54 -0.11 -9.67
C SER A 47 -18.53 1.05 -9.74
N GLU A 48 -19.73 0.88 -9.19
CA GLU A 48 -20.75 1.93 -9.09
C GLU A 48 -20.24 3.16 -8.31
N SER A 49 -19.34 2.95 -7.34
CA SER A 49 -18.70 4.00 -6.57
C SER A 49 -17.47 4.64 -7.22
N GLY A 50 -17.10 4.21 -8.43
CA GLY A 50 -15.99 4.75 -9.21
C GLY A 50 -14.59 4.46 -8.65
N HIS A 51 -14.46 3.60 -7.63
CA HIS A 51 -13.19 3.21 -7.03
C HIS A 51 -13.16 1.73 -6.66
N LEU A 52 -11.94 1.23 -6.39
CA LEU A 52 -11.75 -0.17 -6.00
C LEU A 52 -12.28 -0.40 -4.57
N GLU A 53 -13.50 -0.92 -4.46
CA GLU A 53 -14.11 -1.30 -3.17
C GLU A 53 -13.67 -2.68 -2.70
N HIS A 54 -13.67 -3.65 -3.61
CA HIS A 54 -13.35 -5.04 -3.30
C HIS A 54 -12.03 -5.45 -3.98
N PRO A 55 -10.90 -5.44 -3.26
CA PRO A 55 -9.61 -5.76 -3.85
C PRO A 55 -9.46 -7.25 -4.17
N ASN A 56 -10.34 -8.13 -3.67
CA ASN A 56 -10.22 -9.59 -3.79
C ASN A 56 -10.06 -10.07 -5.25
N ASN A 57 -10.89 -9.57 -6.18
CA ASN A 57 -10.80 -9.98 -7.59
C ASN A 57 -9.50 -9.53 -8.25
N SER A 58 -9.11 -8.27 -8.00
CA SER A 58 -7.84 -7.73 -8.49
C SER A 58 -6.65 -8.47 -7.89
N TRP A 59 -6.74 -8.85 -6.62
CA TRP A 59 -5.74 -9.60 -5.89
C TRP A 59 -5.58 -11.03 -6.44
N HIS A 60 -6.68 -11.75 -6.63
CA HIS A 60 -6.65 -13.08 -7.25
C HIS A 60 -5.99 -13.05 -8.62
N ARG A 61 -6.30 -12.05 -9.46
CA ARG A 61 -5.66 -11.86 -10.77
C ARG A 61 -4.16 -11.61 -10.67
N ILE A 62 -3.70 -10.88 -9.66
CA ILE A 62 -2.26 -10.66 -9.42
C ILE A 62 -1.59 -11.97 -8.98
N CYS A 63 -2.19 -12.70 -8.02
CA CYS A 63 -1.66 -13.97 -7.54
C CYS A 63 -1.58 -15.02 -8.66
N GLU A 64 -2.61 -15.09 -9.52
CA GLU A 64 -2.63 -15.97 -10.68
C GLU A 64 -1.50 -15.64 -11.66
N LYS A 65 -1.33 -14.36 -12.02
CA LYS A 65 -0.23 -13.90 -12.88
C LYS A 65 1.15 -14.15 -12.28
N ALA A 66 1.27 -14.07 -10.95
CA ALA A 66 2.50 -14.34 -10.22
C ALA A 66 2.74 -15.83 -9.97
N GLY A 67 1.78 -16.71 -10.30
CA GLY A 67 1.87 -18.16 -10.04
C GLY A 67 1.79 -18.54 -8.56
N ILE A 68 1.29 -17.65 -7.69
CA ILE A 68 1.25 -17.85 -6.24
C ILE A 68 -0.11 -18.41 -5.82
N LYS A 69 -0.10 -19.54 -5.11
CA LYS A 69 -1.30 -20.17 -4.54
C LYS A 69 -1.44 -19.83 -3.05
N ASN A 70 -2.68 -19.77 -2.55
CA ASN A 70 -3.02 -19.56 -1.13
C ASN A 70 -2.50 -18.26 -0.48
N PHE A 71 -2.27 -17.21 -1.27
CA PHE A 71 -1.78 -15.92 -0.76
C PHE A 71 -2.91 -14.91 -0.56
N ARG A 72 -3.03 -14.35 0.65
CA ARG A 72 -4.08 -13.38 1.00
C ARG A 72 -3.48 -11.99 1.19
N ILE A 73 -4.29 -10.96 0.98
CA ILE A 73 -3.89 -9.56 1.21
C ILE A 73 -3.42 -9.34 2.66
N HIS A 74 -3.99 -10.07 3.63
CA HIS A 74 -3.57 -10.01 5.03
C HIS A 74 -2.12 -10.46 5.25
N ASP A 75 -1.60 -11.35 4.41
CA ASP A 75 -0.24 -11.84 4.52
C ASP A 75 0.76 -10.72 4.17
N LEU A 76 0.45 -9.86 3.18
CA LEU A 76 1.26 -8.67 2.89
C LEU A 76 1.44 -7.77 4.10
N ARG A 77 0.36 -7.54 4.86
CA ARG A 77 0.43 -6.70 6.06
C ARG A 77 1.34 -7.32 7.12
N ARG A 78 1.29 -8.64 7.29
CA ARG A 78 2.15 -9.37 8.23
C ARG A 78 3.61 -9.34 7.78
N THR A 79 3.87 -9.58 6.49
CA THR A 79 5.22 -9.47 5.91
C THR A 79 5.78 -8.06 6.07
N PHE A 80 4.97 -7.02 5.85
CA PHE A 80 5.38 -5.64 6.05
C PHE A 80 5.75 -5.36 7.51
N ALA A 81 4.93 -5.79 8.46
CA ALA A 81 5.22 -5.65 9.89
C ALA A 81 6.52 -6.36 10.29
N SER A 82 6.71 -7.62 9.87
CA SER A 82 7.94 -8.36 10.14
C SER A 82 9.18 -7.74 9.48
N CYS A 83 9.03 -7.19 8.27
CA CYS A 83 10.13 -6.49 7.59
C CYS A 83 10.50 -5.19 8.32
N MET A 84 9.52 -4.43 8.82
CA MET A 84 9.76 -3.25 9.63
C MET A 84 10.43 -3.59 10.97
N GLU A 85 9.99 -4.68 11.63
CA GLU A 85 10.62 -5.17 12.87
C GLU A 85 12.07 -5.59 12.62
N MET A 86 12.35 -6.32 11.53
CA MET A 86 13.71 -6.67 11.14
C MET A 86 14.56 -5.43 10.83
N GLN A 87 14.02 -4.44 10.10
CA GLN A 87 14.73 -3.19 9.83
C GLN A 87 14.99 -2.37 11.10
N ALA A 88 14.06 -2.36 12.06
CA ALA A 88 14.25 -1.71 13.36
C ALA A 88 15.36 -2.42 14.16
N GLN A 89 15.40 -3.75 14.14
CA GLN A 89 16.43 -4.55 14.81
C GLN A 89 17.83 -4.29 14.21
N VAL A 90 17.96 -4.26 12.88
CA VAL A 90 19.24 -4.00 12.20
C VAL A 90 19.76 -2.59 12.47
N ARG A 91 18.86 -1.62 12.67
CA ARG A 91 19.22 -0.23 13.04
C ARG A 91 19.54 -0.06 14.53
N GLY A 92 18.98 -0.91 15.39
CA GLY A 92 19.28 -0.93 16.83
C GLY A 92 20.64 -1.56 17.20
N GLN A 93 21.33 -2.18 16.22
CA GLN A 93 22.62 -2.83 16.40
C GLN A 93 23.80 -2.02 15.81
N LEU A 94 23.50 -0.83 15.29
CA LEU A 94 24.43 0.20 14.84
C LEU A 94 24.30 1.41 15.78
N VAL A 95 24.53 1.19 17.07
CA VAL A 95 24.83 2.21 18.09
C VAL A 95 25.92 1.70 19.01
#